data_AF-A0A378AXV6-F1
#
_entry.id   AF-A0A378AXV6-F1
#
_cell.length_a   1.000
_cell.length_b   1.000
_cell.length_c   1.000
_cell.angle_alpha   90.00
_cell.angle_beta   90.00
_cell.angle_gamma   90.00
#
_symmetry.space_group_name_H-M   'P 1'
#
loop_
_entity.id
_entity.type
_entity.pdbx_description
1 polymer ?
#
loop_
_entity_poly.entity_id
_entity_poly.type
_entity_poly.pdbx_seq_one_letter_code
_entity_poly.pdbx_strand_id
1 'polypeptide(L)'
;MSNTSWIERYVMPAALRIAGQKHVLSVRDGIILNMPFMLIGSFFLIFAYLPIPGYADMMSSLFGEVWRDKMLYPVKATYDIMALISSFGIAYRLAEKYRTLDPLSAGAMSLVAFMMTIPQNTLFTPVHGAAEVIKGVIPVSMVGSQGLFVAIVISLLSTEIYRLVASRNLVIRMPDGVPPAVAKSFLALIPGFCVLAVVLALRLAVEASPFGDINSMIATLIGIPMHHVGGTLPGMIISVILIGILWTWACTATRSYWCLSSRYGCRICPRT
;
A
#
# COMPACT_ATOMS: atom_id res chain seq x y z
N MET A 1 -12.41 20.98 -37.68
CA MET A 1 -11.94 19.59 -37.46
C MET A 1 -10.43 19.63 -37.26
N SER A 2 -9.88 18.81 -36.36
CA SER A 2 -8.43 18.57 -36.13
C SER A 2 -7.64 19.56 -35.23
N ASN A 3 -7.99 19.64 -33.94
CA ASN A 3 -6.98 19.80 -32.87
C ASN A 3 -6.82 18.51 -32.02
N THR A 4 -7.58 17.46 -32.37
CA THR A 4 -7.51 16.13 -31.73
C THR A 4 -6.19 15.41 -32.00
N SER A 5 -5.44 15.77 -33.04
CA SER A 5 -4.19 15.09 -33.41
C SER A 5 -3.04 15.31 -32.42
N TRP A 6 -2.95 16.45 -31.74
CA TRP A 6 -1.90 16.68 -30.74
C TRP A 6 -2.13 15.85 -29.47
N ILE A 7 -3.34 15.95 -28.91
CA ILE A 7 -3.71 15.27 -27.67
C ILE A 7 -3.64 13.75 -27.86
N GLU A 8 -4.16 13.23 -28.98
CA GLU A 8 -4.12 11.80 -29.28
C GLU A 8 -2.69 11.28 -29.55
N ARG A 9 -1.80 12.13 -30.07
CA ARG A 9 -0.45 11.70 -30.49
C ARG A 9 0.62 11.88 -29.43
N TYR A 10 0.46 12.82 -28.49
CA TYR A 10 1.43 13.07 -27.41
C TYR A 10 0.90 12.75 -26.01
N VAL A 11 -0.33 13.18 -25.69
CA VAL A 11 -0.87 13.05 -24.33
C VAL A 11 -1.40 11.64 -24.08
N MET A 12 -2.09 11.05 -25.06
CA MET A 12 -2.63 9.69 -24.97
C MET A 12 -1.55 8.61 -24.76
N PRO A 13 -0.45 8.54 -25.54
CA PRO A 13 0.59 7.54 -25.31
C PRO A 13 1.37 7.79 -24.00
N ALA A 14 1.51 9.04 -23.56
CA ALA A 14 2.13 9.36 -22.28
C ALA A 14 1.25 8.86 -21.11
N ALA A 15 -0.06 9.13 -21.15
CA ALA A 15 -1.00 8.66 -20.14
C ALA A 15 -1.06 7.12 -20.08
N LEU A 16 -1.07 6.45 -21.24
CA LEU A 16 -1.05 4.99 -21.32
C LEU A 16 0.26 4.38 -20.81
N ARG A 17 1.41 5.03 -21.02
CA ARG A 17 2.70 4.58 -20.47
C ARG A 17 2.73 4.67 -18.94
N ILE A 18 2.21 5.75 -18.37
CA ILE A 18 2.13 5.94 -16.92
C ILE A 18 1.13 4.94 -16.32
N ALA A 19 -0.05 4.80 -16.92
CA ALA A 19 -1.07 3.85 -16.48
C ALA A 19 -0.61 2.39 -16.62
N GLY A 20 0.23 2.09 -17.63
CA GLY A 20 0.81 0.77 -17.87
C GLY A 20 2.06 0.47 -17.05
N GLN A 21 2.58 1.41 -16.25
CA GLN A 21 3.77 1.19 -15.46
C GLN A 21 3.49 0.17 -14.35
N LYS A 22 4.26 -0.93 -14.34
CA LYS A 22 4.06 -2.08 -13.43
C LYS A 22 3.99 -1.67 -11.95
N HIS A 23 4.83 -0.72 -11.54
CA HIS A 23 4.91 -0.18 -10.18
C HIS A 23 3.65 0.60 -9.78
N VAL A 24 3.18 1.51 -10.63
CA VAL A 24 1.95 2.29 -10.36
C VAL A 24 0.74 1.37 -10.31
N LEU A 25 0.69 0.42 -11.24
CA LEU A 25 -0.37 -0.57 -11.30
C LEU A 25 -0.36 -1.48 -10.05
N SER A 26 0.81 -1.91 -9.56
CA SER A 26 0.90 -2.75 -8.35
C SER A 26 0.55 -1.99 -7.07
N VAL A 27 0.91 -0.71 -6.97
CA VAL A 27 0.48 0.14 -5.85
C VAL A 27 -1.04 0.25 -5.82
N ARG A 28 -1.65 0.57 -6.98
CA ARG A 28 -3.10 0.66 -7.11
C ARG A 28 -3.79 -0.65 -6.73
N ASP A 29 -3.41 -1.74 -7.38
CA ASP A 29 -4.04 -3.05 -7.18
C ASP A 29 -3.79 -3.61 -5.77
N GLY A 30 -2.66 -3.23 -5.15
CA GLY A 30 -2.30 -3.60 -3.78
C GLY A 30 -3.11 -2.84 -2.72
N ILE A 31 -3.33 -1.52 -2.90
CA ILE A 31 -4.15 -0.71 -1.98
C ILE A 31 -5.62 -1.12 -2.05
N ILE A 32 -6.11 -1.57 -3.21
CA ILE A 32 -7.50 -2.06 -3.37
C ILE A 32 -7.79 -3.25 -2.45
N LEU A 33 -6.76 -4.00 -2.02
CA LEU A 33 -6.91 -5.07 -1.01
C LEU A 33 -7.52 -4.55 0.30
N ASN A 34 -7.33 -3.27 0.64
CA ASN A 34 -7.90 -2.66 1.84
C ASN A 34 -9.38 -2.30 1.72
N MET A 35 -9.94 -2.17 0.51
CA MET A 35 -11.31 -1.67 0.31
C MET A 35 -12.37 -2.48 1.05
N PRO A 36 -12.40 -3.82 0.98
CA PRO A 36 -13.40 -4.61 1.69
C PRO A 36 -13.31 -4.44 3.21
N PHE A 37 -12.09 -4.40 3.74
CA PHE A 37 -11.83 -4.24 5.17
C PHE A 37 -12.28 -2.86 5.66
N MET A 38 -12.01 -1.80 4.90
CA MET A 38 -12.46 -0.45 5.23
C MET A 38 -13.98 -0.32 5.21
N LEU A 39 -14.67 -0.97 4.28
CA LEU A 39 -16.14 -0.99 4.24
C LEU A 39 -16.72 -1.67 5.48
N ILE A 40 -16.16 -2.81 5.88
CA ILE A 40 -16.57 -3.52 7.10
C ILE A 40 -16.30 -2.65 8.34
N GLY A 41 -15.10 -2.08 8.48
CA GLY A 41 -14.76 -1.19 9.59
C GLY A 41 -15.66 0.04 9.66
N SER A 42 -15.96 0.66 8.52
CA SER A 42 -16.85 1.82 8.43
C SER A 42 -18.25 1.53 8.94
N PHE A 43 -18.77 0.33 8.67
CA PHE A 43 -20.08 -0.07 9.17
C PHE A 43 -20.12 -0.02 10.70
N PHE A 44 -19.15 -0.62 11.39
CA PHE A 44 -19.05 -0.57 12.85
C PHE A 44 -18.78 0.84 13.38
N LEU A 45 -18.00 1.65 12.65
CA LEU A 45 -17.73 3.04 13.00
C LEU A 45 -19.02 3.88 13.03
N ILE A 46 -19.90 3.71 12.04
CA ILE A 46 -21.17 4.44 11.96
C ILE A 46 -22.08 4.08 13.15
N PHE A 47 -22.16 2.80 13.53
CA PHE A 47 -22.93 2.39 14.71
C PHE A 47 -22.35 2.95 16.01
N ALA A 48 -21.02 3.01 16.14
CA ALA A 48 -20.37 3.56 17.33
C ALA A 48 -20.58 5.07 17.48
N TYR A 49 -20.75 5.81 16.38
CA TYR A 49 -20.86 7.28 16.36
C TYR A 49 -22.21 7.78 15.81
N LEU A 50 -23.28 7.00 16.01
CA LEU A 50 -24.60 7.33 15.48
C LEU A 50 -25.16 8.60 16.17
N PRO A 51 -25.40 9.71 15.44
CA PRO A 51 -25.77 11.00 16.04
C PRO A 51 -27.28 11.08 16.31
N ILE A 52 -27.84 10.10 17.04
CA ILE A 52 -29.23 10.09 17.46
C ILE A 52 -29.30 10.54 18.93
N PRO A 53 -30.10 11.57 19.27
CA PRO A 53 -30.25 12.01 20.66
C PRO A 53 -30.76 10.85 21.52
N GLY A 54 -30.06 10.53 22.61
CA GLY A 54 -30.39 9.45 23.55
C GLY A 54 -29.89 8.05 23.16
N TYR A 55 -29.31 7.86 21.97
CA TYR A 55 -28.79 6.55 21.56
C TYR A 55 -27.58 6.11 22.40
N ALA A 56 -26.66 7.03 22.69
CA ALA A 56 -25.47 6.73 23.48
C ALA A 56 -25.82 6.33 24.92
N ASP A 57 -26.81 6.99 25.52
CA ASP A 57 -27.29 6.73 26.87
C ASP A 57 -28.11 5.42 26.95
N MET A 58 -28.89 5.12 25.89
CA MET A 58 -29.57 3.84 25.74
C MET A 58 -28.55 2.69 25.64
N MET A 59 -27.49 2.84 24.85
CA MET A 59 -26.49 1.79 24.70
C MET A 59 -25.60 1.64 25.94
N SER A 60 -25.29 2.72 26.65
CA SER A 60 -24.53 2.65 27.90
C SER A 60 -25.33 1.97 29.01
N SER A 61 -26.64 2.17 29.08
CA SER A 61 -27.50 1.47 30.04
C SER A 61 -27.71 -0.02 29.73
N LEU A 62 -27.76 -0.41 28.45
CA LEU A 62 -27.94 -1.81 28.04
C LEU A 62 -26.64 -2.63 28.07
N PHE A 63 -25.51 -2.04 27.65
CA PHE A 63 -24.25 -2.77 27.42
C PHE A 63 -23.08 -2.28 28.29
N GLY A 64 -23.30 -1.26 29.13
CA GLY A 64 -22.30 -0.63 29.99
C GLY A 64 -21.54 0.50 29.29
N GLU A 65 -20.85 1.35 30.06
CA GLU A 65 -20.17 2.56 29.55
C GLU A 65 -19.09 2.26 28.48
N VAL A 66 -18.54 1.05 28.47
CA VAL A 66 -17.46 0.61 27.57
C VAL A 66 -17.98 0.00 26.25
N TRP A 67 -19.29 0.06 25.98
CA TRP A 67 -19.90 -0.50 24.77
C TRP A 67 -19.26 0.05 23.48
N ARG A 68 -18.94 1.35 23.48
CA ARG A 68 -18.37 2.06 22.33
C ARG A 68 -16.97 1.56 21.99
N ASP A 69 -16.12 1.36 22.98
CA ASP A 69 -14.75 0.84 22.75
C ASP A 69 -14.77 -0.58 22.19
N LYS A 70 -15.71 -1.41 22.65
CA LYS A 70 -15.90 -2.77 22.11
C LYS A 70 -16.40 -2.74 20.66
N MET A 71 -17.32 -1.84 20.32
CA MET A 71 -17.76 -1.66 18.93
C MET A 71 -16.65 -1.16 18.01
N LEU A 72 -15.61 -0.51 18.55
CA LEU A 72 -14.47 -0.04 17.76
C LEU A 72 -13.40 -1.11 17.51
N TYR A 73 -13.51 -2.32 18.08
CA TYR A 73 -12.53 -3.39 17.80
C TYR A 73 -12.37 -3.71 16.31
N PRO A 74 -13.46 -3.86 15.51
CA PRO A 74 -13.34 -4.07 14.07
C PRO A 74 -12.72 -2.87 13.34
N VAL A 75 -12.98 -1.64 13.80
CA VAL A 75 -12.37 -0.43 13.24
C VAL A 75 -10.86 -0.47 13.46
N LYS A 76 -10.41 -0.76 14.68
CA LYS A 76 -8.98 -0.88 14.99
C LYS A 76 -8.33 -2.02 14.20
N ALA A 77 -9.00 -3.15 14.08
CA ALA A 77 -8.52 -4.29 13.30
C ALA A 77 -8.52 -4.07 11.77
N THR A 78 -9.06 -2.96 11.25
CA THR A 78 -9.12 -2.68 9.81
C THR A 78 -8.33 -1.42 9.45
N TYR A 79 -8.67 -0.29 10.06
CA TYR A 79 -8.01 0.98 9.81
C TYR A 79 -6.57 1.01 10.33
N ASP A 80 -6.32 0.44 11.50
CA ASP A 80 -5.01 0.57 12.13
C ASP A 80 -3.96 -0.42 11.59
N ILE A 81 -4.37 -1.38 10.76
CA ILE A 81 -3.46 -2.31 10.09
C ILE A 81 -3.41 -2.08 8.57
N MET A 82 -3.95 -0.97 8.08
CA MET A 82 -4.10 -0.74 6.64
C MET A 82 -2.75 -0.72 5.90
N ALA A 83 -1.69 -0.15 6.49
CA ALA A 83 -0.39 -0.08 5.84
C ALA A 83 0.26 -1.47 5.79
N LEU A 84 0.02 -2.30 6.81
CA LEU A 84 0.47 -3.68 6.85
C LEU A 84 -0.18 -4.50 5.73
N ILE A 85 -1.50 -4.45 5.60
CA ILE A 85 -2.23 -5.15 4.53
C ILE A 85 -1.79 -4.62 3.15
N SER A 86 -1.66 -3.30 2.99
CA SER A 86 -1.18 -2.70 1.75
C SER A 86 0.26 -3.11 1.41
N SER A 87 1.18 -3.17 2.38
CA SER A 87 2.57 -3.55 2.14
C SER A 87 2.69 -4.96 1.54
N PHE A 88 1.88 -5.89 2.03
CA PHE A 88 1.77 -7.24 1.51
C PHE A 88 1.12 -7.23 0.12
N GLY A 89 -0.03 -6.56 -0.02
CA GLY A 89 -0.80 -6.50 -1.27
C GLY A 89 0.01 -5.91 -2.43
N ILE A 90 0.74 -4.83 -2.20
CA ILE A 90 1.53 -4.15 -3.25
C ILE A 90 2.67 -5.06 -3.73
N ALA A 91 3.42 -5.66 -2.81
CA ALA A 91 4.52 -6.56 -3.15
C ALA A 91 4.03 -7.83 -3.84
N TYR A 92 2.91 -8.41 -3.36
CA TYR A 92 2.26 -9.57 -3.97
C TYR A 92 1.87 -9.28 -5.43
N ARG A 93 1.17 -8.16 -5.68
CA ARG A 93 0.75 -7.73 -7.03
C ARG A 93 1.93 -7.37 -7.93
N LEU A 94 3.01 -6.83 -7.37
CA LEU A 94 4.22 -6.53 -8.13
C LEU A 94 4.95 -7.82 -8.55
N ALA A 95 5.07 -8.79 -7.64
CA ALA A 95 5.67 -10.09 -7.93
C ALA A 95 4.88 -10.89 -8.98
N GLU A 96 3.54 -10.88 -8.91
CA GLU A 96 2.68 -11.49 -9.95
C GLU A 96 2.96 -10.91 -11.34
N LYS A 97 3.18 -9.59 -11.44
CA LYS A 97 3.49 -8.90 -12.70
C LYS A 97 4.87 -9.25 -13.24
N TYR A 98 5.79 -9.67 -12.38
CA TYR A 98 7.11 -10.14 -12.78
C TYR A 98 7.12 -11.60 -13.24
N ARG A 99 6.18 -12.44 -12.78
CA ARG A 99 6.01 -13.87 -13.13
C ARG A 99 7.20 -14.80 -12.82
N THR A 100 8.37 -14.25 -12.51
CA THR A 100 9.61 -14.98 -12.17
C THR A 100 9.79 -15.18 -10.67
N LEU A 101 8.90 -14.62 -9.86
CA LEU A 101 9.01 -14.56 -8.40
C LEU A 101 7.80 -15.26 -7.78
N ASP A 102 8.01 -15.87 -6.63
CA ASP A 102 6.91 -16.38 -5.81
C ASP A 102 6.19 -15.21 -5.12
N PRO A 103 4.90 -14.94 -5.45
CA PRO A 103 4.20 -13.76 -4.93
C PRO A 103 4.00 -13.79 -3.42
N LEU A 104 3.77 -14.98 -2.87
CA LEU A 104 3.56 -15.17 -1.43
C LEU A 104 4.83 -14.81 -0.65
N SER A 105 5.98 -15.33 -1.07
CA SER A 105 7.27 -15.02 -0.45
C SER A 105 7.60 -13.53 -0.56
N ALA A 106 7.40 -12.91 -1.73
CA ALA A 106 7.65 -11.48 -1.92
C ALA A 106 6.76 -10.59 -1.02
N GLY A 107 5.48 -10.94 -0.88
CA GLY A 107 4.54 -10.25 0.01
C GLY A 107 4.90 -10.41 1.49
N ALA A 108 5.28 -11.61 1.92
CA ALA A 108 5.72 -11.84 3.30
C ALA A 108 7.01 -11.06 3.60
N MET A 109 7.96 -11.03 2.67
CA MET A 109 9.21 -10.30 2.82
C MET A 109 8.98 -8.78 2.93
N SER A 110 8.08 -8.20 2.13
CA SER A 110 7.78 -6.76 2.22
C SER A 110 7.12 -6.40 3.56
N LEU A 111 6.27 -7.28 4.10
CA LEU A 111 5.64 -7.09 5.40
C LEU A 111 6.68 -7.08 6.53
N VAL A 112 7.61 -8.05 6.53
CA VAL A 112 8.69 -8.11 7.53
C VAL A 112 9.63 -6.91 7.37
N ALA A 113 9.99 -6.54 6.14
CA ALA A 113 10.79 -5.36 5.86
C ALA A 113 10.11 -4.08 6.37
N PHE A 114 8.81 -3.92 6.12
CA PHE A 114 8.03 -2.79 6.63
C PHE A 114 8.01 -2.76 8.16
N MET A 115 7.73 -3.89 8.80
CA MET A 115 7.73 -3.97 10.27
C MET A 115 9.10 -3.61 10.86
N MET A 116 10.19 -3.97 10.19
CA MET A 116 11.54 -3.62 10.61
C MET A 116 11.85 -2.12 10.50
N THR A 117 11.15 -1.37 9.64
CA THR A 117 11.29 0.09 9.59
C THR A 117 10.57 0.83 10.72
N ILE A 118 9.68 0.14 11.45
CA ILE A 118 8.94 0.73 12.55
C ILE A 118 9.78 0.61 13.84
N PRO A 119 10.03 1.72 14.56
CA PRO A 119 10.65 1.64 15.87
C PRO A 119 9.69 0.94 16.84
N GLN A 120 10.14 -0.13 17.49
CA GLN A 120 9.36 -0.85 18.52
C GLN A 120 9.41 -0.14 19.87
N ASN A 121 9.39 1.19 19.85
CA ASN A 121 9.46 2.05 21.01
C ASN A 121 8.34 3.08 20.89
N THR A 122 7.66 3.35 21.99
CA THR A 122 6.70 4.45 22.08
C THR A 122 7.12 5.40 23.19
N LEU A 123 7.08 6.70 22.92
CA LEU A 123 7.25 7.72 23.93
C LEU A 123 5.92 7.85 24.68
N PHE A 124 5.91 7.45 25.94
CA PHE A 124 4.79 7.71 26.83
C PHE A 124 5.16 8.92 27.70
N THR A 125 4.47 10.04 27.47
CA THR A 125 4.55 11.22 28.35
C THR A 125 3.33 11.22 29.26
N PRO A 126 3.46 10.88 30.55
CA PRO A 126 2.39 11.08 31.51
C PRO A 126 2.07 12.58 31.62
N VAL A 127 0.81 12.92 31.89
CA VAL A 127 0.33 14.32 32.07
C VAL A 127 1.10 15.06 33.18
N HIS A 128 1.81 14.33 34.07
CA HIS A 128 2.63 14.88 35.15
C HIS A 128 4.04 14.22 35.27
N GLY A 129 4.70 13.84 34.16
CA GLY A 129 6.01 13.18 34.24
C GLY A 129 6.91 13.36 33.01
N ALA A 130 8.20 13.04 33.17
CA ALA A 130 9.16 12.99 32.06
C ALA A 130 8.78 11.86 31.09
N ALA A 131 9.11 12.04 29.80
CA ALA A 131 8.84 11.04 28.76
C ALA A 131 9.56 9.73 29.06
N GLU A 132 8.81 8.65 29.28
CA GLU A 132 9.35 7.31 29.41
C GLU A 132 9.24 6.58 28.06
N VAL A 133 10.34 5.94 27.65
CA VAL A 133 10.37 5.14 26.43
C VAL A 133 9.91 3.73 26.77
N ILE A 134 8.70 3.37 26.37
CA ILE A 134 8.22 1.99 26.47
C ILE A 134 8.80 1.21 25.29
N LYS A 135 9.65 0.21 25.59
CA LYS A 135 10.26 -0.67 24.60
C LYS A 135 9.42 -1.92 24.39
N GLY A 136 9.38 -2.43 23.16
CA GLY A 136 8.67 -3.65 22.79
C GLY A 136 7.22 -3.45 22.36
N VAL A 137 6.80 -2.21 22.11
CA VAL A 137 5.44 -1.88 21.65
C VAL A 137 5.50 -1.41 20.20
N ILE A 138 4.61 -1.94 19.36
CA ILE A 138 4.44 -1.49 17.99
C ILE A 138 3.46 -0.29 18.01
N PRO A 139 3.89 0.92 17.63
CA PRO A 139 2.98 2.05 17.51
C PRO A 139 1.96 1.80 16.40
N VAL A 140 0.73 1.54 16.81
CA VAL A 140 -0.40 1.23 15.93
C VAL A 140 -0.68 2.38 14.95
N SER A 141 -0.37 3.62 15.33
CA SER A 141 -0.45 4.80 14.44
C SER A 141 0.42 4.68 13.19
N MET A 142 1.61 4.09 13.31
CA MET A 142 2.54 3.87 12.20
C MET A 142 2.18 2.67 11.33
N VAL A 143 1.37 1.74 11.84
CA VAL A 143 0.87 0.58 11.06
C VAL A 143 -0.44 0.91 10.35
N GLY A 144 -1.13 1.98 10.80
CA GLY A 144 -2.36 2.50 10.22
C GLY A 144 -2.13 3.42 9.02
N SER A 145 -2.91 4.50 8.92
CA SER A 145 -2.90 5.41 7.76
C SER A 145 -1.58 6.16 7.59
N GLN A 146 -0.92 6.51 8.70
CA GLN A 146 0.31 7.31 8.65
C GLN A 146 1.46 6.54 7.99
N GLY A 147 1.50 5.21 8.15
CA GLY A 147 2.52 4.36 7.54
C GLY A 147 2.26 3.98 6.09
N LEU A 148 1.13 4.37 5.48
CA LEU A 148 0.76 3.89 4.15
C LEU A 148 1.81 4.27 3.08
N PHE A 149 2.32 5.50 3.13
CA PHE A 149 3.36 5.96 2.21
C PHE A 149 4.67 5.20 2.39
N VAL A 150 5.05 4.93 3.64
CA VAL A 150 6.25 4.13 3.97
C VAL A 150 6.07 2.71 3.46
N ALA A 151 4.91 2.10 3.69
CA ALA A 151 4.57 0.78 3.19
C ALA A 151 4.65 0.69 1.66
N ILE A 152 4.19 1.71 0.93
CA ILE A 152 4.32 1.78 -0.53
C ILE A 152 5.80 1.78 -0.95
N VAL A 153 6.61 2.67 -0.37
CA VAL A 153 8.03 2.79 -0.75
C VAL A 153 8.81 1.52 -0.41
N ILE A 154 8.66 1.00 0.81
CA ILE A 154 9.38 -0.19 1.28
C ILE A 154 8.92 -1.45 0.55
N SER A 155 7.62 -1.60 0.25
CA SER A 155 7.13 -2.77 -0.50
C SER A 155 7.68 -2.81 -1.93
N LEU A 156 7.73 -1.67 -2.62
CA LEU A 156 8.33 -1.56 -3.96
C LEU A 156 9.83 -1.84 -3.92
N LEU A 157 10.55 -1.21 -2.98
CA LEU A 157 12.00 -1.37 -2.82
C LEU A 157 12.37 -2.82 -2.48
N SER A 158 11.68 -3.42 -1.50
CA SER A 158 11.87 -4.80 -1.09
C SER A 158 11.66 -5.77 -2.25
N THR A 159 10.59 -5.59 -3.02
CA THR A 159 10.27 -6.48 -4.14
C THR A 159 11.27 -6.35 -5.28
N GLU A 160 11.77 -5.15 -5.57
CA GLU A 160 12.75 -4.94 -6.63
C GLU A 160 14.13 -5.52 -6.26
N ILE A 161 14.55 -5.40 -4.99
CA ILE A 161 15.77 -6.05 -4.49
C ILE A 161 15.61 -7.56 -4.54
N TYR A 162 14.48 -8.08 -4.06
CA TYR A 162 14.18 -9.52 -4.10
C TYR A 162 14.27 -10.04 -5.53
N ARG A 163 13.72 -9.30 -6.50
CA ARG A 163 13.82 -9.61 -7.92
C ARG A 163 15.26 -9.63 -8.42
N LEU A 164 16.05 -8.61 -8.08
CA LEU A 164 17.42 -8.48 -8.54
C LEU A 164 18.26 -9.67 -8.07
N VAL A 165 18.15 -10.05 -6.80
CA VAL A 165 18.89 -11.19 -6.23
C VAL A 165 18.42 -12.52 -6.84
N ALA A 166 17.11 -12.71 -6.98
CA ALA A 166 16.55 -13.91 -7.61
C ALA A 166 16.98 -14.06 -9.08
N SER A 167 17.01 -12.95 -9.84
CA SER A 167 17.42 -12.95 -11.26
C SER A 167 18.90 -13.28 -11.49
N ARG A 168 19.74 -13.10 -10.47
CA ARG A 168 21.18 -13.40 -10.52
C ARG A 168 21.50 -14.87 -10.21
N ASN A 169 20.49 -15.73 -10.07
CA ASN A 169 20.64 -17.14 -9.67
C ASN A 169 21.41 -17.34 -8.35
N LEU A 170 21.37 -16.34 -7.45
CA LEU A 170 21.95 -16.42 -6.10
C LEU A 170 21.04 -17.24 -5.18
N VAL A 171 20.76 -18.47 -5.58
CA VAL A 171 19.74 -19.30 -4.94
C VAL A 171 20.30 -20.70 -4.67
N ILE A 172 20.19 -21.16 -3.42
CA ILE A 172 20.63 -22.49 -3.02
C ILE A 172 19.67 -23.51 -3.63
N ARG A 173 20.15 -24.27 -4.63
CA ARG A 173 19.38 -25.35 -5.24
C ARG A 173 19.42 -26.57 -4.32
N MET A 174 18.24 -27.05 -3.92
CA MET A 174 18.13 -28.32 -3.22
C MET A 174 18.04 -29.49 -4.22
N PRO A 175 18.59 -30.68 -3.90
CA PRO A 175 18.44 -31.88 -4.72
C PRO A 175 16.97 -32.32 -4.85
N ASP A 176 16.67 -33.15 -5.86
CA ASP A 176 15.32 -33.58 -6.24
C ASP A 176 14.57 -34.44 -5.18
N GLY A 177 15.20 -34.73 -4.05
CA GLY A 177 14.62 -35.54 -2.97
C GLY A 177 13.85 -34.75 -1.89
N VAL A 178 13.82 -33.42 -1.95
CA VAL A 178 13.20 -32.57 -0.91
C VAL A 178 11.78 -32.12 -1.32
N PRO A 179 10.79 -32.13 -0.41
CA PRO A 179 9.46 -31.61 -0.70
C PRO A 179 9.47 -30.19 -1.28
N PRO A 180 8.61 -29.88 -2.27
CA PRO A 180 8.63 -28.60 -2.97
C PRO A 180 8.37 -27.39 -2.06
N ALA A 181 7.68 -27.59 -0.93
CA ALA A 181 7.45 -26.56 0.07
C ALA A 181 8.76 -26.09 0.73
N VAL A 182 9.63 -27.03 1.13
CA VAL A 182 10.90 -26.71 1.79
C VAL A 182 11.87 -26.09 0.80
N ALA A 183 11.95 -26.63 -0.41
CA ALA A 183 12.78 -26.07 -1.47
C ALA A 183 12.44 -24.58 -1.70
N LYS A 184 11.15 -24.21 -1.80
CA LYS A 184 10.73 -22.81 -1.98
C LYS A 184 11.21 -21.89 -0.86
N SER A 185 11.12 -22.31 0.41
CA SER A 185 11.58 -21.49 1.54
C SER A 185 13.09 -21.21 1.48
N PHE A 186 13.90 -22.20 1.10
CA PHE A 186 15.35 -22.01 0.93
C PHE A 186 15.70 -21.19 -0.32
N LEU A 187 14.91 -21.30 -1.39
CA LEU A 187 15.08 -20.44 -2.56
C LEU A 187 14.82 -18.96 -2.21
N ALA A 188 13.91 -18.68 -1.28
CA ALA A 188 13.59 -17.33 -0.82
C ALA A 188 14.57 -16.80 0.25
N LEU A 189 15.38 -17.66 0.88
CA LEU A 189 16.22 -17.31 2.03
C LEU A 189 17.31 -16.28 1.70
N ILE A 190 18.12 -16.52 0.67
CA ILE A 190 19.19 -15.59 0.27
C ILE A 190 18.61 -14.24 -0.21
N PRO A 191 17.63 -14.22 -1.13
CA PRO A 191 16.96 -12.97 -1.50
C PRO A 191 16.38 -12.23 -0.29
N GLY A 192 15.77 -12.98 0.64
CA GLY A 192 15.19 -12.41 1.86
C GLY A 192 16.24 -11.78 2.77
N PHE A 193 17.38 -12.43 2.98
CA PHE A 193 18.48 -11.89 3.77
C PHE A 193 19.02 -10.59 3.16
N CYS A 194 19.22 -10.53 1.84
CA CYS A 194 19.68 -9.31 1.18
C CYS A 194 18.69 -8.15 1.33
N VAL A 195 17.39 -8.41 1.20
CA VAL A 195 16.35 -7.40 1.42
C VAL A 195 16.44 -6.84 2.84
N LEU A 196 16.49 -7.71 3.85
CA LEU A 196 16.57 -7.28 5.24
C LEU A 196 17.88 -6.54 5.54
N ALA A 197 19.01 -6.99 4.99
CA ALA A 197 20.28 -6.29 5.15
C ALA A 197 20.22 -4.86 4.60
N VAL A 198 19.61 -4.65 3.42
CA VAL A 198 19.45 -3.32 2.83
C VAL A 198 18.49 -2.45 3.63
N VAL A 199 17.36 -3.00 4.08
CA VAL A 199 16.40 -2.24 4.89
C VAL A 199 16.98 -1.89 6.26
N LEU A 200 17.80 -2.77 6.84
CA LEU A 200 18.53 -2.50 8.08
C LEU A 200 19.54 -1.37 7.88
N ALA A 201 20.34 -1.42 6.80
CA ALA A 201 21.27 -0.35 6.46
C ALA A 201 20.56 0.99 6.25
N LEU A 202 19.40 0.97 5.56
CA LEU A 202 18.56 2.15 5.37
C LEU A 202 18.07 2.71 6.72
N ARG A 203 17.63 1.83 7.63
CA ARG A 203 17.18 2.22 8.96
C ARG A 203 18.29 2.89 9.76
N LEU A 204 19.46 2.27 9.84
CA LEU A 204 20.61 2.84 10.56
C LEU A 204 21.07 4.17 9.95
N ALA A 205 21.03 4.31 8.63
CA ALA A 205 21.37 5.56 7.95
C ALA A 205 20.37 6.68 8.28
N VAL A 206 19.08 6.36 8.42
CA VAL A 206 18.05 7.35 8.78
C VAL A 206 18.08 7.68 10.27
N GLU A 207 18.37 6.71 11.14
CA GLU A 207 18.61 6.94 12.57
C GLU A 207 19.80 7.88 12.83
N ALA A 208 20.82 7.85 11.97
CA ALA A 208 21.94 8.79 12.01
C ALA A 208 21.62 10.19 11.42
N SER A 209 20.45 10.34 10.78
CA SER A 209 20.01 11.58 10.14
C SER A 209 19.14 12.42 11.09
N PRO A 210 18.97 13.74 10.86
CA PRO A 210 18.14 14.60 11.71
C PRO A 210 16.65 14.24 11.73
N PHE A 211 16.20 13.31 10.88
CA PHE A 211 14.81 12.85 10.82
C PHE A 211 14.47 11.78 11.87
N GLY A 212 15.47 11.12 12.46
CA GLY A 212 15.33 10.08 13.49
C GLY A 212 14.74 8.77 12.96
N ASP A 213 13.48 8.78 12.53
CA ASP A 213 12.75 7.59 12.10
C ASP A 213 12.45 7.61 10.60
N ILE A 214 12.52 6.44 9.94
CA ILE A 214 12.11 6.25 8.53
C ILE A 214 10.68 6.75 8.32
N ASN A 215 9.78 6.43 9.25
CA ASN A 215 8.39 6.85 9.17
C ASN A 215 8.23 8.37 9.24
N SER A 216 8.97 9.04 10.13
CA SER A 216 9.02 10.51 10.24
C SER A 216 9.60 11.15 8.97
N MET A 217 10.70 10.60 8.46
CA MET A 217 11.35 11.10 7.25
C MET A 217 10.42 11.03 6.03
N ILE A 218 9.78 9.88 5.79
CA ILE A 218 8.90 9.68 4.64
C ILE A 218 7.58 10.46 4.83
N ALA A 219 7.04 10.49 6.05
CA ALA A 219 5.85 11.31 6.34
C ALA A 219 6.12 12.79 6.08
N THR A 220 7.28 13.31 6.48
CA THR A 220 7.65 14.71 6.27
C THR A 220 7.95 15.01 4.80
N LEU A 221 8.74 14.16 4.15
CA LEU A 221 9.22 14.42 2.78
C LEU A 221 8.16 14.17 1.71
N ILE A 222 7.30 13.16 1.89
CA ILE A 222 6.30 12.74 0.90
C ILE A 222 4.89 12.97 1.44
N GLY A 223 4.62 12.58 2.69
CA GLY A 223 3.28 12.64 3.28
C GLY A 223 2.72 14.06 3.40
N ILE A 224 3.46 15.00 4.02
CA ILE A 224 3.02 16.39 4.21
C ILE A 224 2.73 17.12 2.89
N PRO A 225 3.61 17.12 1.88
CA PRO A 225 3.32 17.82 0.63
C PRO A 225 2.15 17.16 -0.12
N MET A 226 2.07 15.83 -0.14
CA MET A 226 0.93 15.13 -0.76
C MET A 226 -0.39 15.43 -0.03
N HIS A 227 -0.37 15.50 1.29
CA HIS A 227 -1.53 15.89 2.08
C HIS A 227 -1.95 17.34 1.82
N HIS A 228 -1.01 18.26 1.59
CA HIS A 228 -1.35 19.64 1.22
C HIS A 228 -1.99 19.71 -0.17
N VAL A 229 -1.50 18.93 -1.14
CA VAL A 229 -2.13 18.85 -2.47
C VAL A 229 -3.53 18.26 -2.39
N GLY A 230 -3.77 17.25 -1.54
CA GLY A 230 -5.08 16.62 -1.39
C GLY A 230 -6.05 17.36 -0.46
N GLY A 231 -5.54 18.07 0.55
CA GLY A 231 -6.33 18.69 1.62
C GLY A 231 -6.65 20.17 1.38
N THR A 232 -5.99 20.82 0.42
CA THR A 232 -6.31 22.21 0.06
C THR A 232 -7.42 22.26 -0.99
N LEU A 233 -8.30 23.26 -0.84
CA LEU A 233 -9.41 23.52 -1.77
C LEU A 233 -8.95 23.64 -3.24
N PRO A 234 -7.90 24.43 -3.59
CA PRO A 234 -7.38 24.45 -4.96
C PRO A 234 -6.83 23.10 -5.43
N GLY A 235 -6.16 22.35 -4.53
CA GLY A 235 -5.60 21.04 -4.86
C GLY A 235 -6.67 19.99 -5.18
N MET A 236 -7.79 19.99 -4.46
CA MET A 236 -8.95 19.15 -4.76
C MET A 236 -9.60 19.53 -6.11
N ILE A 237 -9.79 20.82 -6.38
CA ILE A 237 -10.37 21.28 -7.65
C ILE A 237 -9.50 20.83 -8.83
N ILE A 238 -8.19 21.04 -8.76
CA ILE A 238 -7.25 20.62 -9.81
C ILE A 238 -7.28 19.11 -9.98
N SER A 239 -7.29 18.34 -8.89
CA SER A 239 -7.33 16.89 -8.92
C SER A 239 -8.59 16.34 -9.60
N VAL A 240 -9.77 16.86 -9.25
CA VAL A 240 -11.05 16.44 -9.86
C VAL A 240 -11.10 16.78 -11.34
N ILE A 241 -10.65 17.98 -11.73
CA ILE A 241 -10.56 18.37 -13.14
C ILE A 241 -9.61 17.45 -13.90
N LEU A 242 -8.44 17.14 -13.33
CA LEU A 242 -7.46 16.25 -13.96
C LEU A 242 -8.01 14.83 -14.13
N ILE A 243 -8.73 14.30 -13.13
CA ILE A 243 -9.43 13.02 -13.23
C ILE A 243 -10.50 13.05 -14.33
N GLY A 244 -11.31 14.12 -14.39
CA GLY A 244 -12.32 14.29 -15.43
C GLY A 244 -11.72 14.31 -16.83
N ILE A 245 -10.62 15.04 -17.02
CA ILE A 245 -9.88 15.10 -18.29
C ILE A 245 -9.30 13.72 -18.64
N LEU A 246 -8.63 13.05 -17.70
CA LEU A 246 -8.11 11.70 -17.89
C LEU A 246 -9.20 10.69 -18.26
N TRP A 247 -10.40 10.82 -17.69
CA TRP A 247 -11.55 9.98 -18.02
C TRP A 247 -12.02 10.18 -19.47
N THR A 248 -12.12 11.44 -19.93
CA THR A 248 -12.49 11.71 -21.33
C THR A 248 -11.48 11.15 -22.31
N TRP A 249 -10.18 11.23 -21.99
CA TRP A 249 -9.12 10.63 -22.80
C TRP A 249 -9.17 9.10 -22.77
N ALA A 250 -9.40 8.49 -21.61
CA ALA A 250 -9.54 7.04 -21.49
C ALA A 250 -10.74 6.49 -22.27
N CYS A 251 -11.90 7.14 -22.21
CA CYS A 251 -13.07 6.78 -23.03
C CYS A 251 -12.77 6.94 -24.53
N THR A 252 -12.06 8.00 -24.92
CA THR A 252 -11.70 8.24 -26.33
C THR A 252 -10.69 7.18 -26.82
N ALA A 253 -9.70 6.81 -26.00
CA ALA A 253 -8.77 5.73 -26.29
C ALA A 253 -9.50 4.40 -26.48
N THR A 254 -10.41 4.06 -25.56
CA THR A 254 -11.19 2.82 -25.62
C THR A 254 -12.07 2.78 -26.87
N ARG A 255 -12.70 3.90 -27.23
CA ARG A 255 -13.51 4.03 -28.44
C ARG A 255 -12.69 3.90 -29.72
N SER A 256 -11.49 4.50 -29.77
CA SER A 256 -10.57 4.36 -30.91
C SER A 256 -10.06 2.93 -31.07
N TYR A 257 -9.69 2.24 -29.97
CA TYR A 257 -9.33 0.82 -30.00
C TYR A 257 -10.48 -0.07 -30.46
N TRP A 258 -11.71 0.16 -29.98
CA TRP A 258 -12.89 -0.58 -30.43
C TRP A 258 -13.21 -0.31 -31.91
N CYS A 259 -13.09 0.93 -32.38
CA CYS A 259 -13.32 1.32 -33.77
C CYS A 259 -12.25 0.79 -34.74
N LEU A 260 -10.99 0.64 -34.29
CA LEU A 260 -9.94 -0.05 -35.03
C LEU A 260 -10.15 -1.57 -35.04
N SER A 261 -10.57 -2.18 -33.92
CA SER A 261 -10.88 -3.62 -33.86
C SER A 261 -12.13 -4.00 -34.67
N SER A 262 -13.07 -3.06 -34.88
CA SER A 262 -14.24 -3.29 -35.71
C SER A 262 -13.99 -3.08 -37.20
N ARG A 263 -12.97 -2.28 -37.59
CA ARG A 263 -12.53 -2.12 -38.99
C ARG A 263 -11.63 -3.27 -39.46
N TYR A 264 -10.80 -3.80 -38.57
CA TYR A 264 -10.01 -5.00 -38.81
C TYR A 264 -10.64 -6.13 -38.01
N GLY A 265 -11.73 -6.71 -38.52
CA GLY A 265 -12.50 -7.75 -37.82
C GLY A 265 -11.60 -8.79 -37.18
N CYS A 266 -11.37 -8.67 -35.87
CA CYS A 266 -10.46 -9.54 -35.16
C CYS A 266 -11.21 -10.29 -34.06
N ARG A 267 -11.27 -11.59 -34.34
CA ARG A 267 -11.88 -12.69 -33.62
C ARG A 267 -11.05 -12.98 -32.36
N ILE A 268 -11.11 -12.14 -31.33
CA ILE A 268 -10.44 -12.43 -30.04
C ILE A 268 -11.36 -12.06 -28.87
N CYS A 269 -12.33 -12.94 -28.65
CA CYS A 269 -12.84 -13.22 -27.32
C CYS A 269 -12.33 -14.63 -26.98
N PRO A 270 -11.69 -14.85 -25.83
CA PRO A 270 -12.00 -16.00 -25.03
C PRO A 270 -12.93 -15.54 -23.91
N ARG A 271 -14.10 -16.17 -23.88
CA ARG A 271 -14.90 -16.33 -22.67
C ARG A 271 -14.01 -17.03 -21.64
N THR A 272 -13.79 -16.37 -20.51
CA THR A 272 -13.80 -16.89 -19.12
C THR A 272 -13.28 -15.78 -18.23
#